data_AF-A0A972SEY6-F1
#
_entry.id   AF-A0A972SEY6-F1
#
_cell.length_a   1.000
_cell.length_b   1.000
_cell.length_c   1.000
_cell.angle_alpha   90.00
_cell.angle_beta   90.00
_cell.angle_gamma   90.00
#
_symmetry.space_group_name_H-M   'P 1'
#
loop_
_entity.id
_entity.type
_entity.pdbx_description
1 polymer ?
#
loop_
_entity_poly.entity_id
_entity_poly.type
_entity_poly.pdbx_seq_one_letter_code
_entity_poly.pdbx_strand_id
1 'polypeptide(L)'
;MRELYKKLKAYESLRQLFGVVSVLSAGRLKKSRASAYALSFYAEALKESFTRLLSAYPELLPPLTGRPLLVVFGSEMALTRGLKRKLAAKARELQNAELLVLGELPLKGRSLKGYFTRHWRPELFKKLARELKRSFLSGREVYLLYARVPAEKAETLLSPSEPTGGGRHESFYAPASAAPVPVPYARLELTLERFLPPPLTKAEPVELERPVFNELLDRYAEAYLSYSALLHLSALHLTRMRKSRGAQERVTDRIKLLKRELSKRRQERIDAELRDTVGAVLALEEKLYRFYEPPRLELEKELEPALKELLRERFKDLTVVEKKGLLGFRVVEGGRVLEGSAIKLLRLFTKSLKEDLS
;
A
#
# COMPACT_ATOMS: atom_id res chain seq x y z
N MET A 1 -10.52 6.99 -17.40
CA MET A 1 -10.41 5.54 -17.08
C MET A 1 -8.97 5.04 -16.98
N ARG A 2 -8.13 5.18 -18.03
CA ARG A 2 -6.74 4.68 -18.04
C ARG A 2 -5.90 5.16 -16.85
N GLU A 3 -6.00 6.43 -16.49
CA GLU A 3 -5.28 6.98 -15.33
C GLU A 3 -5.71 6.40 -13.98
N LEU A 4 -7.03 6.18 -13.79
CA LEU A 4 -7.54 5.55 -12.56
C LEU A 4 -7.03 4.12 -12.43
N TYR A 5 -6.95 3.38 -13.55
CA TYR A 5 -6.38 2.04 -13.56
C TYR A 5 -4.88 2.04 -13.24
N LYS A 6 -4.12 2.99 -13.82
CA LYS A 6 -2.70 3.19 -13.47
C LYS A 6 -2.53 3.49 -11.97
N LYS A 7 -3.34 4.39 -11.42
CA LYS A 7 -3.35 4.71 -9.98
C LYS A 7 -3.69 3.47 -9.14
N LEU A 8 -4.73 2.73 -9.49
CA LEU A 8 -5.13 1.50 -8.80
C LEU A 8 -3.98 0.49 -8.73
N LYS A 9 -3.35 0.20 -9.88
CA LYS A 9 -2.19 -0.72 -9.95
C LYS A 9 -1.03 -0.24 -9.08
N ALA A 10 -0.73 1.06 -9.10
CA ALA A 10 0.31 1.64 -8.26
C ALA A 10 0.01 1.47 -6.76
N TYR A 11 -1.24 1.72 -6.32
CA TYR A 11 -1.65 1.49 -4.93
C TYR A 11 -1.61 0.00 -4.54
N GLU A 12 -1.98 -0.91 -5.45
CA GLU A 12 -1.88 -2.36 -5.20
C GLU A 12 -0.43 -2.81 -4.99
N SER A 13 0.51 -2.32 -5.80
CA SER A 13 1.95 -2.54 -5.59
C SER A 13 2.42 -1.94 -4.26
N LEU A 14 1.98 -0.73 -3.91
CA LEU A 14 2.29 -0.09 -2.63
C LEU A 14 1.77 -0.90 -1.44
N ARG A 15 0.57 -1.49 -1.55
CA ARG A 15 -0.02 -2.38 -0.53
C ARG A 15 0.87 -3.61 -0.31
N GLN A 16 1.32 -4.24 -1.40
CA GLN A 16 2.21 -5.40 -1.34
C GLN A 16 3.55 -5.05 -0.70
N LEU A 17 4.15 -3.91 -1.08
CA LEU A 17 5.40 -3.44 -0.48
C LEU A 17 5.28 -3.23 1.02
N PHE A 18 4.22 -2.56 1.50
CA PHE A 18 4.01 -2.39 2.94
C PHE A 18 3.76 -3.72 3.66
N GLY A 19 3.06 -4.66 3.03
CA GLY A 19 2.89 -6.02 3.55
C GLY A 19 4.23 -6.73 3.75
N VAL A 20 5.09 -6.73 2.74
CA VAL A 20 6.44 -7.32 2.81
C VAL A 20 7.28 -6.65 3.90
N VAL A 21 7.28 -5.32 3.98
CA VAL A 21 8.03 -4.60 5.02
C VAL A 21 7.52 -4.93 6.41
N SER A 22 6.20 -5.10 6.58
CA SER A 22 5.59 -5.50 7.85
C SER A 22 6.09 -6.88 8.29
N VAL A 23 6.00 -7.88 7.41
CA VAL A 23 6.43 -9.27 7.69
C VAL A 23 7.93 -9.34 7.98
N LEU A 24 8.75 -8.68 7.16
CA LEU A 24 10.21 -8.63 7.38
C LEU A 24 10.56 -7.97 8.72
N SER A 25 9.83 -6.91 9.09
CA SER A 25 10.05 -6.23 10.37
C SER A 25 9.62 -7.11 11.54
N ALA A 26 8.53 -7.86 11.42
CA ALA A 26 8.10 -8.83 12.43
C ALA A 26 9.15 -9.94 12.65
N GLY A 27 9.67 -10.52 11.56
CA GLY A 27 10.73 -11.54 11.65
C GLY A 27 12.00 -11.02 12.32
N ARG A 28 12.41 -9.78 12.02
CA ARG A 28 13.58 -9.16 12.67
C ARG A 28 13.32 -8.73 14.10
N LEU A 29 12.10 -8.32 14.43
CA LEU A 29 11.69 -8.09 15.81
C LEU A 29 11.89 -9.37 16.62
N LYS A 30 11.40 -10.52 16.15
CA LYS A 30 11.60 -11.81 16.81
C LYS A 30 13.08 -12.13 17.02
N LYS A 31 13.90 -11.98 15.97
CA LYS A 31 15.36 -12.24 16.06
C LYS A 31 16.07 -11.30 17.05
N SER A 32 15.87 -9.99 16.93
CA SER A 32 16.52 -9.00 17.82
C SER A 32 16.11 -9.17 19.27
N ARG A 33 14.86 -9.54 19.56
CA ARG A 33 14.40 -9.86 20.92
C ARG A 33 15.05 -11.11 21.47
N ALA A 34 15.10 -12.19 20.69
CA ALA A 34 15.76 -13.43 21.11
C ALA A 34 17.24 -13.18 21.43
N SER A 35 17.94 -12.40 20.58
CA SER A 35 19.33 -12.00 20.84
C SER A 35 19.47 -11.10 22.07
N ALA A 36 18.55 -10.16 22.30
CA ALA A 36 18.57 -9.31 23.50
C ALA A 36 18.37 -10.14 24.76
N TYR A 37 17.42 -11.08 24.75
CA TYR A 37 17.14 -11.98 25.88
C TYR A 37 18.32 -12.92 26.17
N ALA A 38 18.96 -13.48 25.14
CA ALA A 38 20.15 -14.30 25.34
C ALA A 38 21.31 -13.54 26.00
N LEU A 39 21.40 -12.22 25.76
CA LEU A 39 22.45 -11.37 26.30
C LEU A 39 22.09 -10.70 27.65
N SER A 40 20.80 -10.68 28.04
CA SER A 40 20.34 -9.89 29.20
C SER A 40 21.01 -10.35 30.49
N PHE A 41 21.01 -11.66 30.76
CA PHE A 41 21.58 -12.22 31.99
C PHE A 41 23.07 -11.89 32.14
N TYR A 42 23.83 -11.99 31.05
CA TYR A 42 25.26 -11.69 31.05
C TYR A 42 25.52 -10.18 31.21
N ALA A 43 24.79 -9.35 30.48
CA ALA A 43 24.94 -7.90 30.56
C ALA A 43 24.53 -7.34 31.93
N GLU A 44 23.48 -7.89 32.55
CA GLU A 44 23.01 -7.51 33.88
C GLU A 44 23.97 -7.98 34.97
N ALA A 45 24.48 -9.22 34.90
CA ALA A 45 25.49 -9.71 35.83
C ALA A 45 26.77 -8.85 35.77
N LEU A 46 27.27 -8.53 34.57
CA LEU A 46 28.43 -7.64 34.42
C LEU A 46 28.17 -6.24 34.97
N LYS A 47 26.97 -5.69 34.75
CA LYS A 47 26.57 -4.40 35.30
C LYS A 47 26.60 -4.42 36.82
N GLU A 48 26.02 -5.48 37.42
CA GLU A 48 25.98 -5.64 38.87
C GLU A 48 27.38 -5.80 39.45
N SER A 49 28.22 -6.68 38.87
CA SER A 49 29.61 -6.85 39.29
C SER A 49 30.41 -5.55 39.19
N PHE A 50 30.27 -4.82 38.08
CA PHE A 50 30.96 -3.54 37.88
C PHE A 50 30.46 -2.47 38.85
N THR A 51 29.16 -2.43 39.14
CA THR A 51 28.57 -1.52 40.12
C THR A 51 29.10 -1.79 41.53
N ARG A 52 29.08 -3.06 41.96
CA ARG A 52 29.59 -3.48 43.28
C ARG A 52 31.07 -3.13 43.42
N LEU A 53 31.86 -3.35 42.37
CA LEU A 53 33.28 -3.01 42.35
C LEU A 53 33.50 -1.50 42.53
N LEU A 54 32.82 -0.66 41.75
CA LEU A 54 32.93 0.80 41.88
C LEU A 54 32.46 1.33 43.24
N SER A 55 31.49 0.66 43.85
CA SER A 55 31.04 0.99 45.20
C SER A 55 32.05 0.63 46.29
N ALA A 56 32.73 -0.51 46.14
CA ALA A 56 33.78 -0.94 47.06
C ALA A 56 35.05 -0.08 46.93
N TYR A 57 35.34 0.41 45.72
CA TYR A 57 36.53 1.19 45.40
C TYR A 57 36.21 2.51 44.69
N PRO A 58 35.65 3.51 45.41
CA PRO A 58 35.31 4.80 44.83
C PRO A 58 36.51 5.54 44.22
N GLU A 59 37.74 5.26 44.67
CA GLU A 59 38.97 5.85 44.14
C GLU A 59 39.32 5.40 42.72
N LEU A 60 38.69 4.32 42.23
CA LEU A 60 38.79 3.92 40.82
C LEU A 60 37.91 4.79 39.90
N LEU A 61 36.99 5.57 40.46
CA LEU A 61 36.21 6.53 39.68
C LEU A 61 37.10 7.70 39.27
N PRO A 62 37.17 8.00 37.96
CA PRO A 62 37.82 9.23 37.53
C PRO A 62 37.04 10.43 38.07
N PRO A 63 37.71 11.56 38.43
CA PRO A 63 37.02 12.76 38.87
C PRO A 63 36.11 13.27 37.74
N LEU A 64 34.81 13.30 38.00
CA LEU A 64 33.78 13.62 37.00
C LEU A 64 33.65 15.14 36.82
N THR A 65 34.61 15.75 36.13
CA THR A 65 34.69 17.20 35.90
C THR A 65 34.27 17.62 34.50
N GLY A 66 34.13 16.68 33.57
CA GLY A 66 33.77 16.94 32.19
C GLY A 66 32.27 17.10 31.95
N ARG A 67 31.90 17.71 30.81
CA ARG A 67 30.51 17.72 30.35
C ARG A 67 30.04 16.27 30.09
N PRO A 68 28.82 15.90 30.52
CA PRO A 68 28.30 14.56 30.31
C PRO A 68 28.15 14.27 28.82
N LEU A 69 28.42 13.03 28.41
CA LEU A 69 28.24 12.53 27.06
C LEU A 69 26.92 11.75 26.98
N LEU A 70 25.97 12.25 26.19
CA LEU A 70 24.71 11.56 25.90
C LEU A 70 24.82 10.82 24.56
N VAL A 71 24.79 9.48 24.63
CA VAL A 71 24.72 8.62 23.46
C VAL A 71 23.26 8.32 23.14
N VAL A 72 22.76 8.82 22.00
CA VAL A 72 21.37 8.61 21.57
C VAL A 72 21.30 7.60 20.44
N PHE A 73 20.51 6.56 20.64
CA PHE A 73 20.33 5.51 19.65
C PHE A 73 19.26 6.00 18.67
N GLY A 74 19.70 6.46 17.51
CA GLY A 74 18.85 6.89 16.40
C GLY A 74 18.58 5.75 15.42
N SER A 75 18.24 6.09 14.18
CA SER A 75 18.02 5.07 13.16
C SER A 75 18.20 5.63 11.75
N GLU A 76 18.67 4.82 10.81
CA GLU A 76 18.64 5.16 9.37
C GLU A 76 17.44 4.51 8.67
N MET A 77 16.65 3.72 9.40
CA MET A 77 15.55 2.97 8.82
C MET A 77 14.36 3.88 8.50
N ALA A 78 13.77 3.69 7.32
CA ALA A 78 12.49 4.29 6.97
C ALA A 78 11.36 3.86 7.92
N LEU A 79 10.29 4.67 7.97
CA LEU A 79 9.08 4.46 8.78
C LEU A 79 9.29 4.47 10.30
N THR A 80 10.37 5.11 10.78
CA THR A 80 10.69 5.26 12.22
C THR A 80 10.62 6.72 12.70
N ARG A 81 10.20 7.66 11.86
CA ARG A 81 10.20 9.12 12.13
C ARG A 81 9.53 9.49 13.46
N GLY A 82 8.45 8.81 13.83
CA GLY A 82 7.76 9.04 15.10
C GLY A 82 8.63 8.73 16.31
N LEU A 83 9.38 7.63 16.29
CA LEU A 83 10.31 7.28 17.37
C LEU A 83 11.49 8.25 17.43
N LYS A 84 12.06 8.61 16.28
CA LYS A 84 13.13 9.63 16.18
C LYS A 84 12.72 10.94 16.84
N ARG A 85 11.48 11.41 16.61
CA ARG A 85 10.98 12.64 17.25
C ARG A 85 10.88 12.51 18.77
N LYS A 86 10.41 11.37 19.29
CA LYS A 86 10.32 11.14 20.74
C LYS A 86 11.70 11.05 21.39
N LEU A 87 12.65 10.37 20.76
CA LEU A 87 14.05 10.32 21.22
C LEU A 87 14.68 11.71 21.21
N ALA A 88 14.46 12.49 20.15
CA ALA A 88 14.96 13.84 20.07
C ALA A 88 14.37 14.75 21.16
N ALA A 89 13.09 14.61 21.47
CA ALA A 89 12.45 15.33 22.57
C ALA A 89 13.04 14.92 23.93
N LYS A 90 13.20 13.62 24.19
CA LYS A 90 13.76 13.10 25.44
C LYS A 90 15.23 13.51 25.63
N ALA A 91 16.03 13.50 24.56
CA ALA A 91 17.43 13.93 24.61
C ALA A 91 17.60 15.39 25.01
N ARG A 92 16.63 16.26 24.69
CA ARG A 92 16.65 17.67 25.09
C ARG A 92 16.44 17.88 26.58
N GLU A 93 16.05 16.86 27.34
CA GLU A 93 15.99 16.95 28.81
C GLU A 93 17.41 17.08 29.42
N LEU A 94 18.45 16.62 28.71
CA LEU A 94 19.86 16.79 29.10
C LEU A 94 20.55 17.87 28.27
N GLN A 95 20.13 19.14 28.44
CA GLN A 95 20.60 20.27 27.62
C GLN A 95 22.12 20.52 27.70
N ASN A 96 22.75 20.14 28.81
CA ASN A 96 24.18 20.37 29.07
C ASN A 96 25.09 19.23 28.59
N ALA A 97 24.53 18.18 27.98
CA ALA A 97 25.29 17.03 27.52
C ALA A 97 25.84 17.20 26.09
N GLU A 98 27.06 16.73 25.87
CA GLU A 98 27.60 16.53 24.52
C GLU A 98 26.82 15.37 23.87
N LEU A 99 26.36 15.57 22.63
CA LEU A 99 25.49 14.61 21.97
C LEU A 99 26.26 13.74 20.96
N LEU A 100 26.23 12.43 21.18
CA LEU A 100 26.69 11.42 20.22
C LEU A 100 25.49 10.61 19.70
N VAL A 101 25.12 10.81 18.44
CA VAL A 101 23.97 10.13 17.82
C VAL A 101 24.44 8.92 17.03
N LEU A 102 23.91 7.74 17.33
CA LEU A 102 24.12 6.53 16.55
C LEU A 102 23.03 6.41 15.48
N GLY A 103 23.37 6.62 14.22
CA GLY A 103 22.44 6.75 13.09
C GLY A 103 21.94 8.19 12.89
N GLU A 104 20.71 8.34 12.39
CA GLU A 104 20.14 9.66 12.09
C GLU A 104 19.07 10.09 13.10
N LEU A 105 19.17 11.34 13.56
CA LEU A 105 18.22 11.98 14.47
C LEU A 105 18.14 13.48 14.14
N PRO A 106 16.96 14.13 14.27
CA PRO A 106 16.83 15.57 14.02
C PRO A 106 17.36 16.41 15.21
N LEU A 107 18.61 16.21 15.58
CA LEU A 107 19.33 16.97 16.60
C LEU A 107 20.71 17.39 16.09
N LYS A 108 21.20 18.53 16.59
CA LYS A 108 22.59 18.98 16.35
C LYS A 108 23.50 18.21 17.29
N GLY A 109 24.52 17.54 16.75
CA GLY A 109 25.48 16.73 17.50
C GLY A 109 26.36 15.90 16.57
N ARG A 110 27.35 15.18 17.12
CA ARG A 110 28.18 14.28 16.35
C ARG A 110 27.35 13.04 15.99
N SER A 111 27.15 12.79 14.69
CA SER A 111 26.37 11.66 14.21
C SER A 111 27.29 10.60 13.60
N LEU A 112 27.18 9.37 14.10
CA LEU A 112 27.86 8.20 13.57
C LEU A 112 26.89 7.35 12.77
N LYS A 113 27.05 7.31 11.44
CA LYS A 113 26.19 6.54 10.54
C LYS A 113 26.55 5.06 10.53
N GLY A 114 25.62 4.20 10.10
CA GLY A 114 25.82 2.77 9.85
C GLY A 114 25.51 1.84 11.03
N TYR A 115 25.20 2.37 12.22
CA TYR A 115 24.95 1.57 13.43
C TYR A 115 23.60 0.84 13.42
N PHE A 116 22.54 1.53 13.04
CA PHE A 116 21.17 0.99 13.03
C PHE A 116 20.62 0.93 11.61
N THR A 117 21.22 0.02 10.83
CA THR A 117 20.87 -0.25 9.43
C THR A 117 20.06 -1.55 9.30
N ARG A 118 20.12 -2.21 8.14
CA ARG A 118 19.46 -3.50 7.87
C ARG A 118 20.08 -4.65 8.66
N HIS A 119 21.35 -4.54 9.05
CA HIS A 119 22.15 -5.61 9.63
C HIS A 119 22.77 -5.18 10.96
N TRP A 120 22.69 -6.05 11.96
CA TRP A 120 23.42 -5.91 13.22
C TRP A 120 24.92 -6.15 12.96
N ARG A 121 25.78 -5.24 13.44
CA ARG A 121 27.24 -5.30 13.26
C ARG A 121 27.94 -5.14 14.61
N PRO A 122 28.24 -6.24 15.32
CA PRO A 122 28.80 -6.18 16.68
C PRO A 122 30.13 -5.42 16.75
N GLU A 123 30.94 -5.49 15.69
CA GLU A 123 32.25 -4.81 15.64
C GLU A 123 32.18 -3.28 15.76
N LEU A 124 31.08 -2.65 15.32
CA LEU A 124 30.87 -1.21 15.49
C LEU A 124 30.66 -0.84 16.96
N PHE A 125 30.00 -1.74 17.72
CA PHE A 125 29.75 -1.54 19.14
C PHE A 125 30.99 -1.80 19.98
N LYS A 126 31.88 -2.72 19.57
CA LYS A 126 33.21 -2.86 20.20
C LYS A 126 34.04 -1.58 20.07
N LYS A 127 34.08 -0.98 18.87
CA LYS A 127 34.77 0.30 18.66
C LYS A 127 34.18 1.43 19.50
N LEU A 128 32.84 1.51 19.54
CA LEU A 128 32.14 2.50 20.33
C LEU A 128 32.38 2.31 21.84
N ALA A 129 32.36 1.07 22.34
CA ALA A 129 32.66 0.77 23.75
C ALA A 129 34.04 1.30 24.17
N ARG A 130 35.06 1.14 23.31
CA ARG A 130 36.40 1.71 23.54
C ARG A 130 36.40 3.24 23.59
N GLU A 131 35.63 3.90 22.71
CA GLU A 131 35.50 5.37 22.69
C GLU A 131 34.77 5.89 23.94
N LEU A 132 33.71 5.20 24.38
CA LEU A 132 32.98 5.53 25.59
C LEU A 132 33.82 5.29 26.85
N LYS A 133 34.61 4.22 26.90
CA LYS A 133 35.59 3.97 27.97
C LYS A 133 36.61 5.11 28.06
N ARG A 134 37.20 5.53 26.94
CA ARG A 134 38.14 6.68 26.92
C ARG A 134 37.47 7.97 27.39
N SER A 135 36.22 8.20 27.01
CA SER A 135 35.45 9.37 27.44
C SER A 135 35.18 9.32 28.95
N PHE A 136 34.82 8.15 29.48
CA PHE A 136 34.61 7.95 30.91
C PHE A 136 35.90 8.16 31.72
N LEU A 137 37.00 7.52 31.32
CA LEU A 137 38.30 7.65 31.98
C LEU A 137 38.87 9.08 31.93
N SER A 138 38.41 9.92 31.01
CA SER A 138 38.75 11.35 30.99
C SER A 138 37.87 12.22 31.90
N GLY A 139 37.03 11.61 32.73
CA GLY A 139 36.20 12.31 33.72
C GLY A 139 34.83 12.75 33.21
N ARG A 140 34.28 12.09 32.18
CA ARG A 140 32.92 12.37 31.68
C ARG A 140 31.95 11.28 32.11
N GLU A 141 30.76 11.69 32.54
CA GLU A 141 29.64 10.77 32.68
C GLU A 141 29.11 10.37 31.30
N VAL A 142 28.72 9.12 31.13
CA VAL A 142 28.14 8.61 29.89
C VAL A 142 26.71 8.15 30.15
N TYR A 143 25.77 8.71 29.39
CA TYR A 143 24.36 8.36 29.41
C TYR A 143 23.97 7.67 28.11
N LEU A 144 23.11 6.66 28.20
CA LEU A 144 22.50 6.02 27.04
C LEU A 144 21.02 6.39 26.97
N LEU A 145 20.59 6.85 25.79
CA LEU A 145 19.18 7.06 25.48
C LEU A 145 18.78 6.13 24.33
N TYR A 146 17.92 5.17 24.66
CA TYR A 146 17.43 4.19 23.71
C TYR A 146 15.94 3.90 23.93
N ALA A 147 15.40 3.02 23.09
CA ALA A 147 14.00 2.63 23.13
C ALA A 147 13.93 1.13 23.36
N ARG A 148 12.95 0.64 24.11
CA ARG A 148 12.79 -0.80 24.33
C ARG A 148 11.33 -1.22 24.25
N VAL A 149 11.13 -2.52 24.04
CA VAL A 149 9.84 -3.18 24.13
C VAL A 149 9.80 -3.92 25.47
N PRO A 150 8.92 -3.56 26.42
CA PRO A 150 8.87 -4.21 27.72
C PRO A 150 8.59 -5.72 27.60
N ALA A 151 9.18 -6.50 28.52
CA ALA A 151 9.17 -7.96 28.50
C ALA A 151 7.80 -8.56 28.87
N GLU A 152 7.08 -7.97 29.81
CA GLU A 152 5.85 -8.55 30.41
C GLU A 152 4.68 -8.78 29.43
N LYS A 153 4.68 -8.14 28.25
CA LYS A 153 3.60 -8.28 27.25
C LYS A 153 4.03 -9.04 26.00
N ALA A 154 5.07 -9.85 26.11
CA ALA A 154 5.80 -10.37 24.97
C ALA A 154 5.64 -11.87 24.72
N GLU A 155 5.42 -12.68 25.74
CA GLU A 155 5.27 -14.12 25.57
C GLU A 155 4.02 -14.43 24.75
N THR A 156 2.96 -13.64 24.92
CA THR A 156 1.73 -13.69 24.12
C THR A 156 1.91 -13.36 22.64
N LEU A 157 3.10 -12.92 22.20
CA LEU A 157 3.38 -12.61 20.79
C LEU A 157 4.02 -13.72 19.99
N LEU A 158 4.65 -14.65 20.68
CA LEU A 158 5.49 -15.66 20.07
C LEU A 158 4.82 -17.01 19.99
N SER A 159 3.69 -17.20 20.68
CA SER A 159 2.80 -18.32 20.46
C SER A 159 2.27 -18.23 19.01
N PRO A 160 2.68 -19.12 18.11
CA PRO A 160 1.97 -19.26 16.85
C PRO A 160 0.54 -19.63 17.24
N SER A 161 -0.43 -18.78 16.89
CA SER A 161 -1.81 -19.25 16.84
C SER A 161 -1.80 -20.52 16.00
N GLU A 162 -2.18 -21.65 16.61
CA GLU A 162 -2.14 -22.95 15.96
C GLU A 162 -2.82 -22.83 14.59
N PRO A 163 -2.17 -23.33 13.51
CA PRO A 163 -2.83 -23.40 12.22
C PRO A 163 -3.98 -24.39 12.34
N THR A 164 -5.19 -23.91 12.59
CA THR A 164 -6.42 -24.66 12.39
C THR A 164 -6.52 -24.99 10.90
N GLY A 165 -6.02 -26.16 10.51
CA GLY A 165 -6.17 -26.71 9.16
C GLY A 165 -4.93 -27.44 8.66
N GLY A 166 -4.89 -28.76 8.89
CA GLY A 166 -3.92 -29.65 8.27
C GLY A 166 -4.10 -29.70 6.75
N GLY A 167 -3.07 -29.29 6.02
CA GLY A 167 -2.96 -29.41 4.57
C GLY A 167 -1.50 -29.55 4.19
N ARG A 168 -1.19 -30.63 3.46
CA ARG A 168 0.15 -31.12 3.11
C ARG A 168 1.06 -30.01 2.55
N HIS A 169 2.32 -30.05 2.98
CA HIS A 169 3.40 -29.19 2.51
C HIS A 169 3.77 -29.51 1.05
N GLU A 170 3.37 -28.63 0.13
CA GLU A 170 4.11 -28.40 -1.10
C GLU A 170 4.72 -27.00 -1.04
N SER A 171 6.04 -26.98 -1.10
CA SER A 171 6.86 -25.79 -1.18
C SER A 171 6.66 -25.09 -2.52
N PHE A 172 5.71 -24.16 -2.54
CA PHE A 172 5.63 -23.08 -3.53
C PHE A 172 5.57 -21.75 -2.80
N TYR A 173 6.10 -20.71 -3.44
CA TYR A 173 5.95 -19.30 -3.04
C TYR A 173 4.46 -18.99 -2.77
N ALA A 174 4.02 -19.14 -1.52
CA ALA A 174 2.64 -18.91 -1.14
C ALA A 174 2.38 -17.39 -1.12
N PRO A 175 1.41 -16.88 -1.91
CA PRO A 175 1.07 -15.48 -1.91
C PRO A 175 0.30 -15.14 -0.63
N ALA A 176 0.87 -14.27 0.20
CA ALA A 176 0.16 -13.29 1.02
C ALA A 176 -1.09 -13.76 1.83
N SER A 177 -1.14 -14.99 2.35
CA SER A 177 -2.21 -15.46 3.26
C SER A 177 -1.72 -15.86 4.65
N ALA A 178 -0.52 -15.44 5.05
CA ALA A 178 -0.10 -15.58 6.45
C ALA A 178 -1.14 -14.89 7.34
N ALA A 179 -1.80 -15.67 8.19
CA ALA A 179 -2.80 -15.19 9.14
C ALA A 179 -2.25 -13.94 9.85
N PRO A 180 -3.08 -12.90 10.06
CA PRO A 180 -2.62 -11.65 10.64
C PRO A 180 -2.10 -11.93 12.05
N VAL A 181 -0.77 -11.95 12.20
CA VAL A 181 -0.13 -12.01 13.52
C VAL A 181 -0.75 -10.87 14.35
N PRO A 182 -1.44 -11.18 15.48
CA PRO A 182 -2.03 -10.16 16.31
C PRO A 182 -0.91 -9.19 16.72
N VAL A 183 -1.06 -7.93 16.33
CA VAL A 183 -0.08 -6.90 16.70
C VAL A 183 -0.41 -6.55 18.14
N PRO A 184 0.50 -6.80 19.09
CA PRO A 184 0.27 -6.45 20.47
C PRO A 184 0.28 -4.93 20.54
N TYR A 185 -0.48 -4.37 21.47
CA TYR A 185 -0.36 -2.98 21.86
C TYR A 185 0.85 -2.73 22.78
N ALA A 186 1.96 -3.46 22.60
CA ALA A 186 3.19 -3.28 23.38
C ALA A 186 3.64 -1.81 23.33
N ARG A 187 3.55 -1.08 24.44
CA ARG A 187 3.96 0.32 24.49
C ARG A 187 5.48 0.38 24.32
N LEU A 188 5.95 1.39 23.58
CA LEU A 188 7.38 1.65 23.46
C LEU A 188 7.79 2.49 24.66
N GLU A 189 8.83 2.05 25.35
CA GLU A 189 9.44 2.79 26.45
C GLU A 189 10.72 3.46 25.95
N LEU A 190 10.93 4.72 26.33
CA LEU A 190 12.21 5.38 26.17
C LEU A 190 12.95 5.28 27.50
N THR A 191 14.15 4.76 27.45
CA THR A 191 15.00 4.58 28.63
C THR A 191 16.17 5.53 28.51
N LEU A 192 16.29 6.43 29.48
CA LEU A 192 17.46 7.26 29.70
C LEU A 192 18.17 6.69 30.93
N GLU A 193 19.38 6.21 30.74
CA GLU A 193 20.12 5.52 31.78
C GLU A 193 21.55 6.05 31.90
N ARG A 194 22.02 6.20 33.14
CA ARG A 194 23.43 6.47 33.43
C ARG A 194 24.22 5.17 33.27
N PHE A 195 25.09 5.14 32.26
CA PHE A 195 25.81 3.95 31.85
C PHE A 195 27.21 3.90 32.46
N LEU A 196 27.96 5.00 32.43
CA LEU A 196 29.26 5.11 33.08
C LEU A 196 29.34 6.40 33.91
N PRO A 197 29.62 6.33 35.23
CA PRO A 197 29.56 5.11 36.04
C PRO A 197 28.08 4.66 36.23
N PRO A 198 27.81 3.36 36.39
CA PRO A 198 26.49 2.89 36.80
C PRO A 198 26.09 3.46 38.17
N PRO A 199 24.79 3.49 38.51
CA PRO A 199 24.33 3.95 39.82
C PRO A 199 24.91 3.07 40.94
N LEU A 200 25.68 3.67 41.83
CA LEU A 200 26.36 2.96 42.92
C LEU A 200 25.36 2.37 43.92
N THR A 201 25.61 1.15 44.36
CA THR A 201 24.87 0.46 45.42
C THR A 201 25.75 0.30 46.66
N LYS A 202 25.18 0.02 47.84
CA LYS A 202 26.01 -0.36 48.99
C LYS A 202 26.60 -1.75 48.73
N ALA A 203 27.93 -1.88 48.82
CA ALA A 203 28.62 -3.15 48.64
C ALA A 203 29.69 -3.30 49.71
N GLU A 204 29.94 -4.55 50.10
CA GLU A 204 31.05 -4.91 50.99
C GLU A 204 32.37 -4.83 50.21
N PRO A 205 33.48 -4.44 50.86
CA PRO A 205 34.79 -4.37 50.21
C PRO A 205 35.26 -5.78 49.82
N VAL A 206 35.69 -5.95 48.56
CA VAL A 206 36.19 -7.21 48.00
C VAL A 206 37.59 -6.98 47.50
N GLU A 207 38.64 -7.63 48.04
CA GLU A 207 40.03 -7.45 47.59
C GLU A 207 40.18 -7.61 46.07
N LEU A 208 40.76 -6.60 45.39
CA LEU A 208 40.77 -6.56 43.93
C LEU A 208 42.02 -5.88 43.37
N GLU A 209 42.63 -6.51 42.36
CA GLU A 209 43.75 -5.94 41.63
C GLU A 209 43.28 -5.00 40.50
N ARG A 210 43.99 -3.87 40.30
CA ARG A 210 43.71 -2.88 39.24
C ARG A 210 43.58 -3.43 37.81
N PRO A 211 44.32 -4.47 37.36
CA PRO A 211 44.17 -5.04 36.02
C PRO A 211 42.76 -5.59 35.76
N VAL A 212 42.15 -6.21 36.77
CA VAL A 212 40.82 -6.83 36.67
C VAL A 212 39.74 -5.75 36.44
N PHE A 213 39.90 -4.56 37.03
CA PHE A 213 38.99 -3.43 36.80
C PHE A 213 38.91 -3.04 35.32
N ASN A 214 40.06 -2.89 34.65
CA ASN A 214 40.11 -2.46 33.26
C ASN A 214 39.49 -3.48 32.31
N GLU A 215 39.72 -4.77 32.56
CA GLU A 215 39.10 -5.85 31.81
C GLU A 215 37.59 -5.92 32.05
N LEU A 216 37.15 -5.83 33.31
CA LEU A 216 35.73 -5.84 33.64
C LEU A 216 35.00 -4.65 33.00
N LEU A 217 35.61 -3.47 33.00
CA LEU A 217 35.07 -2.28 32.34
C LEU A 217 34.93 -2.50 30.81
N ASP A 218 35.91 -3.13 30.17
CA ASP A 218 35.82 -3.44 28.73
C ASP A 218 34.66 -4.42 28.44
N ARG A 219 34.57 -5.50 29.21
CA ARG A 219 33.51 -6.51 29.06
C ARG A 219 32.13 -5.93 29.34
N TYR A 220 32.00 -5.17 30.43
CA TYR A 220 30.77 -4.45 30.79
C TYR A 220 30.35 -3.51 29.66
N ALA A 221 31.27 -2.66 29.19
CA ALA A 221 30.95 -1.66 28.19
C ALA A 221 30.51 -2.31 26.87
N GLU A 222 31.18 -3.37 26.43
CA GLU A 222 30.82 -4.09 25.20
C GLU A 222 29.47 -4.82 25.33
N ALA A 223 29.29 -5.60 26.41
CA ALA A 223 28.11 -6.43 26.60
C ALA A 223 26.84 -5.58 26.79
N TYR A 224 26.90 -4.57 27.66
CA TYR A 224 25.73 -3.75 28.00
C TYR A 224 25.32 -2.81 26.85
N LEU A 225 26.30 -2.27 26.12
CA LEU A 225 26.04 -1.47 24.93
C LEU A 225 25.40 -2.32 23.83
N SER A 226 25.91 -3.54 23.62
CA SER A 226 25.34 -4.50 22.66
C SER A 226 23.90 -4.89 23.03
N TYR A 227 23.66 -5.18 24.31
CA TYR A 227 22.33 -5.48 24.85
C TYR A 227 21.35 -4.33 24.62
N SER A 228 21.72 -3.11 25.04
CA SER A 228 20.91 -1.90 24.86
C SER A 228 20.60 -1.64 23.38
N ALA A 229 21.54 -1.95 22.49
CA ALA A 229 21.38 -1.73 21.06
C ALA A 229 20.46 -2.77 20.42
N LEU A 230 20.47 -4.02 20.89
CA LEU A 230 19.51 -5.05 20.50
C LEU A 230 18.09 -4.71 20.99
N LEU A 231 17.95 -4.18 22.21
CA LEU A 231 16.67 -3.64 22.70
C LEU A 231 16.16 -2.50 21.81
N HIS A 232 17.02 -1.56 21.45
CA HIS A 232 16.68 -0.48 20.52
C HIS A 232 16.28 -0.98 19.14
N LEU A 233 17.04 -1.92 18.59
CA LEU A 233 16.75 -2.52 17.29
C LEU A 233 15.38 -3.21 17.29
N SER A 234 15.03 -3.88 18.39
CA SER A 234 13.69 -4.45 18.56
C SER A 234 12.59 -3.37 18.52
N ALA A 235 12.78 -2.24 19.22
CA ALA A 235 11.85 -1.12 19.21
C ALA A 235 11.70 -0.49 17.81
N LEU A 236 12.80 -0.41 17.04
CA LEU A 236 12.78 0.05 15.65
C LEU A 236 11.96 -0.87 14.75
N HIS A 237 12.18 -2.19 14.85
CA HIS A 237 11.44 -3.17 14.07
C HIS A 237 9.94 -3.19 14.43
N LEU A 238 9.59 -3.07 15.71
CA LEU A 238 8.20 -2.94 16.15
C LEU A 238 7.54 -1.68 15.57
N THR A 239 8.24 -0.54 15.63
CA THR A 239 7.74 0.73 15.07
C THR A 239 7.50 0.61 13.57
N ARG A 240 8.47 0.06 12.84
CA ARG A 240 8.40 -0.12 11.39
C ARG A 240 7.28 -1.08 10.98
N MET A 241 7.10 -2.19 11.71
CA MET A 241 6.01 -3.13 11.50
C MET A 241 4.65 -2.44 11.64
N ARG A 242 4.42 -1.72 12.75
CA ARG A 242 3.17 -0.98 12.99
C ARG A 242 2.89 0.07 11.95
N LYS A 243 3.90 0.88 11.59
CA LYS A 243 3.73 1.93 10.58
C LYS A 243 3.46 1.37 9.20
N SER A 244 4.07 0.24 8.85
CA SER A 244 3.82 -0.45 7.57
C SER A 244 2.40 -1.02 7.53
N ARG A 245 1.94 -1.71 8.59
CA ARG A 245 0.57 -2.23 8.68
C ARG A 245 -0.48 -1.12 8.58
N GLY A 246 -0.32 -0.05 9.36
CA GLY A 246 -1.25 1.09 9.27
C GLY A 246 -1.19 1.80 7.91
N ALA A 247 -0.06 1.77 7.20
CA ALA A 247 0.01 2.28 5.82
C ALA A 247 -0.67 1.34 4.83
N GLN A 248 -0.53 0.02 5.01
CA GLN A 248 -1.20 -1.00 4.21
C GLN A 248 -2.72 -0.90 4.33
N GLU A 249 -3.25 -0.68 5.53
CA GLU A 249 -4.70 -0.47 5.79
C GLU A 249 -5.20 0.79 5.04
N ARG A 250 -4.53 1.93 5.23
CA ARG A 250 -4.88 3.17 4.49
C ARG A 250 -4.85 3.00 2.97
N VAL A 251 -3.85 2.29 2.45
CA VAL A 251 -3.75 1.98 1.02
C VAL A 251 -4.89 1.07 0.57
N THR A 252 -5.27 0.09 1.39
CA THR A 252 -6.38 -0.82 1.11
C THR A 252 -7.71 -0.05 1.02
N ASP A 253 -7.94 0.90 1.90
CA ASP A 253 -9.13 1.76 1.83
C ASP A 253 -9.11 2.65 0.57
N ARG A 254 -7.93 3.17 0.21
CA ARG A 254 -7.80 3.94 -1.04
C ARG A 254 -8.06 3.10 -2.28
N ILE A 255 -7.62 1.84 -2.30
CA ILE A 255 -7.92 0.87 -3.36
C ILE A 255 -9.44 0.65 -3.48
N LYS A 256 -10.15 0.47 -2.36
CA LYS A 256 -11.61 0.31 -2.37
C LYS A 256 -12.31 1.53 -2.99
N LEU A 257 -11.88 2.74 -2.61
CA LEU A 257 -12.42 3.99 -3.18
C LEU A 257 -12.16 4.08 -4.69
N LEU A 258 -10.93 3.77 -5.14
CA LEU A 258 -10.59 3.80 -6.57
C LEU A 258 -11.37 2.76 -7.38
N LYS A 259 -11.61 1.56 -6.82
CA LYS A 259 -12.45 0.54 -7.47
C LYS A 259 -13.89 1.03 -7.62
N ARG A 260 -14.46 1.67 -6.59
CA ARG A 260 -15.81 2.27 -6.66
C ARG A 260 -15.88 3.36 -7.74
N GLU A 261 -14.91 4.27 -7.79
CA GLU A 261 -14.85 5.33 -8.81
C GLU A 261 -14.71 4.74 -10.23
N LEU A 262 -13.89 3.70 -10.39
CA LEU A 262 -13.71 3.03 -11.67
C LEU A 262 -14.99 2.35 -12.16
N SER A 263 -15.72 1.68 -11.27
CA SER A 263 -17.03 1.09 -11.60
C SER A 263 -18.03 2.17 -11.99
N LYS A 264 -18.10 3.28 -11.25
CA LYS A 264 -18.97 4.41 -11.57
C LYS A 264 -18.70 4.97 -12.96
N ARG A 265 -17.44 5.29 -13.27
CA ARG A 265 -17.06 5.83 -14.59
C ARG A 265 -17.24 4.83 -15.73
N ARG A 266 -17.14 3.53 -15.45
CA ARG A 266 -17.46 2.49 -16.44
C ARG A 266 -18.95 2.53 -16.78
N GLN A 267 -19.82 2.61 -15.77
CA GLN A 267 -21.26 2.70 -15.98
C GLN A 267 -21.63 3.99 -16.74
N GLU A 268 -21.10 5.14 -16.32
CA GLU A 268 -21.33 6.42 -17.02
C GLU A 268 -20.94 6.36 -18.49
N ARG A 269 -19.83 5.67 -18.81
CA ARG A 269 -19.39 5.46 -20.20
C ARG A 269 -20.35 4.55 -20.97
N ILE A 270 -20.78 3.44 -20.38
CA ILE A 270 -21.75 2.53 -21.00
C ILE A 270 -23.07 3.26 -21.27
N ASP A 271 -23.57 4.03 -20.28
CA ASP A 271 -24.81 4.77 -20.42
C ASP A 271 -24.72 5.88 -21.49
N ALA A 272 -23.54 6.47 -21.68
CA ALA A 272 -23.29 7.42 -22.76
C ALA A 272 -23.27 6.72 -24.13
N GLU A 273 -22.54 5.62 -24.26
CA GLU A 273 -22.48 4.82 -25.50
C GLU A 273 -23.87 4.27 -25.89
N LEU A 274 -24.69 3.86 -24.91
CA LEU A 274 -26.08 3.44 -25.14
C LEU A 274 -26.96 4.59 -25.59
N ARG A 275 -26.84 5.77 -24.96
CA ARG A 275 -27.60 6.96 -25.38
C ARG A 275 -27.24 7.39 -26.80
N ASP A 276 -25.97 7.36 -27.17
CA ASP A 276 -25.51 7.67 -28.53
C ASP A 276 -26.07 6.66 -29.53
N THR A 277 -26.07 5.37 -29.18
CA THR A 277 -26.61 4.30 -30.04
C THR A 277 -28.11 4.46 -30.24
N VAL A 278 -28.87 4.68 -29.16
CA VAL A 278 -30.33 4.91 -29.23
C VAL A 278 -30.62 6.18 -30.02
N GLY A 279 -29.86 7.26 -29.81
CA GLY A 279 -30.00 8.50 -30.58
C GLY A 279 -29.75 8.28 -32.08
N ALA A 280 -28.74 7.49 -32.44
CA ALA A 280 -28.46 7.15 -33.84
C ALA A 280 -29.58 6.30 -34.46
N VAL A 281 -30.15 5.33 -33.73
CA VAL A 281 -31.29 4.52 -34.19
C VAL A 281 -32.52 5.38 -34.41
N LEU A 282 -32.86 6.24 -33.45
CA LEU A 282 -33.99 7.16 -33.58
C LEU A 282 -33.83 8.12 -34.77
N ALA A 283 -32.60 8.62 -35.01
CA ALA A 283 -32.33 9.45 -36.17
C ALA A 283 -32.49 8.69 -37.49
N LEU A 284 -32.16 7.39 -37.52
CA LEU A 284 -32.40 6.54 -38.69
C LEU A 284 -33.90 6.29 -38.90
N GLU A 285 -34.65 5.99 -37.85
CA GLU A 285 -36.11 5.84 -37.92
C GLU A 285 -36.78 7.12 -38.39
N GLU A 286 -36.42 8.27 -37.83
CA GLU A 286 -36.95 9.56 -38.27
C GLU A 286 -36.64 9.82 -39.75
N LYS A 287 -35.43 9.47 -40.20
CA LYS A 287 -35.07 9.57 -41.62
C LYS A 287 -35.96 8.67 -42.47
N LEU A 288 -36.18 7.42 -42.07
CA LEU A 288 -37.08 6.50 -42.77
C LEU A 288 -38.52 7.04 -42.83
N TYR A 289 -39.02 7.60 -41.74
CA TYR A 289 -40.35 8.23 -41.70
C TYR A 289 -40.44 9.49 -42.57
N ARG A 290 -39.41 10.35 -42.59
CA ARG A 290 -39.38 11.55 -43.46
C ARG A 290 -39.39 11.19 -44.94
N PHE A 291 -38.76 10.08 -45.32
CA PHE A 291 -38.76 9.56 -46.69
C PHE A 291 -39.86 8.52 -46.95
N TYR A 292 -40.74 8.28 -45.97
CA TYR A 292 -41.89 7.40 -46.15
C TYR A 292 -42.93 8.15 -46.98
N GLU A 293 -42.92 7.90 -48.29
CA GLU A 293 -44.07 8.25 -49.12
C GLU A 293 -45.19 7.24 -48.83
N PRO A 294 -46.39 7.69 -48.40
CA PRO A 294 -47.52 6.80 -48.25
C PRO A 294 -47.79 6.10 -49.58
N PRO A 295 -48.23 4.84 -49.55
CA PRO A 295 -48.36 4.08 -50.76
C PRO A 295 -49.41 4.73 -51.66
N ARG A 296 -49.02 5.00 -52.91
CA ARG A 296 -49.81 5.76 -53.88
C ARG A 296 -49.77 5.11 -55.25
N LEU A 297 -50.92 5.16 -55.92
CA LEU A 297 -51.10 4.75 -57.30
C LEU A 297 -50.97 5.98 -58.19
N GLU A 298 -49.89 6.05 -58.97
CA GLU A 298 -49.69 7.10 -59.96
C GLU A 298 -50.26 6.65 -61.31
N LEU A 299 -51.28 7.34 -61.82
CA LEU A 299 -51.92 7.03 -63.11
C LEU A 299 -51.54 8.05 -64.17
N GLU A 300 -51.33 7.61 -65.42
CA GLU A 300 -51.19 8.55 -66.53
C GLU A 300 -52.48 9.35 -66.75
N LYS A 301 -52.34 10.65 -66.99
CA LYS A 301 -53.48 11.56 -67.15
C LYS A 301 -54.33 11.18 -68.36
N GLU A 302 -53.70 10.75 -69.44
CA GLU A 302 -54.34 10.34 -70.70
C GLU A 302 -54.68 8.84 -70.74
N LEU A 303 -54.55 8.13 -69.62
CA LEU A 303 -54.95 6.72 -69.54
C LEU A 303 -56.46 6.56 -69.78
N GLU A 304 -56.83 5.49 -70.48
CA GLU A 304 -58.22 5.18 -70.81
C GLU A 304 -59.11 5.16 -69.55
N PRO A 305 -60.28 5.83 -69.55
CA PRO A 305 -61.12 5.98 -68.35
C PRO A 305 -61.52 4.65 -67.70
N ALA A 306 -61.88 3.64 -68.49
CA ALA A 306 -62.25 2.31 -68.00
C ALA A 306 -61.09 1.64 -67.25
N LEU A 307 -59.85 1.82 -67.75
CA LEU A 307 -58.66 1.28 -67.10
C LEU A 307 -58.36 2.01 -65.79
N LYS A 308 -58.59 3.33 -65.73
CA LYS A 308 -58.45 4.12 -64.49
C LYS A 308 -59.40 3.62 -63.41
N GLU A 309 -60.67 3.36 -63.74
CA GLU A 309 -61.65 2.84 -62.78
C GLU A 309 -61.27 1.45 -62.26
N LEU A 310 -60.88 0.53 -63.16
CA LEU A 310 -60.46 -0.82 -62.78
C LEU A 310 -59.23 -0.80 -61.86
N LEU A 311 -58.27 0.10 -62.13
CA LEU A 311 -57.10 0.27 -61.26
C LEU A 311 -57.45 0.90 -59.92
N ARG A 312 -58.34 1.89 -59.88
CA ARG A 312 -58.87 2.44 -58.62
C ARG A 312 -59.60 1.38 -57.80
N GLU A 313 -60.34 0.50 -58.47
CA GLU A 313 -61.07 -0.58 -57.81
C GLU A 313 -60.13 -1.69 -57.29
N ARG A 314 -59.06 -1.99 -58.04
CA ARG A 314 -58.08 -2.99 -57.64
C ARG A 314 -57.18 -2.52 -56.50
N PHE A 315 -56.92 -1.22 -56.43
CA PHE A 315 -56.03 -0.59 -55.44
C PHE A 315 -56.78 0.43 -54.57
N LYS A 316 -57.94 0.03 -54.01
CA LYS A 316 -58.82 0.91 -53.20
C LYS A 316 -58.13 1.54 -51.98
N ASP A 317 -57.11 0.87 -51.45
CA ASP A 317 -56.39 1.31 -50.25
C ASP A 317 -55.26 2.31 -50.56
N LEU A 318 -54.99 2.61 -51.85
CA LEU A 318 -53.92 3.50 -52.27
C LEU A 318 -54.42 4.89 -52.60
N THR A 319 -53.64 5.91 -52.22
CA THR A 319 -53.92 7.29 -52.67
C THR A 319 -53.62 7.43 -54.16
N VAL A 320 -54.59 7.90 -54.93
CA VAL A 320 -54.47 7.96 -56.40
C VAL A 320 -54.01 9.35 -56.83
N VAL A 321 -52.93 9.42 -57.60
CA VAL A 321 -52.36 10.67 -58.12
C VAL A 321 -52.24 10.58 -59.63
N GLU A 322 -52.80 11.53 -60.37
CA GLU A 322 -52.64 11.57 -61.83
C GLU A 322 -51.40 12.40 -62.21
N LYS A 323 -50.51 11.83 -63.05
CA LYS A 323 -49.33 12.52 -63.59
C LYS A 323 -49.36 12.50 -65.11
N LYS A 324 -48.66 13.44 -65.74
CA LYS A 324 -48.45 13.46 -67.20
C LYS A 324 -47.09 12.83 -67.53
N GLY A 325 -47.00 12.06 -68.62
CA GLY A 325 -45.74 11.50 -69.14
C GLY A 325 -45.36 10.11 -68.63
N LEU A 326 -46.23 9.42 -67.90
CA LEU A 326 -46.16 7.99 -67.58
C LEU A 326 -46.69 7.15 -68.74
N LEU A 327 -46.05 6.00 -69.01
CA LEU A 327 -46.49 5.04 -70.03
C LEU A 327 -47.44 3.97 -69.44
N GLY A 328 -48.42 4.37 -68.64
CA GLY A 328 -49.36 3.46 -67.97
C GLY A 328 -49.68 3.87 -66.53
N PHE A 329 -49.35 3.00 -65.57
CA PHE A 329 -49.44 3.31 -64.15
C PHE A 329 -48.20 2.88 -63.38
N ARG A 330 -48.01 3.49 -62.22
CA ARG A 330 -46.92 3.20 -61.30
C ARG A 330 -47.47 3.06 -59.88
N VAL A 331 -47.25 1.92 -59.24
CA VAL A 331 -47.52 1.75 -57.81
C VAL A 331 -46.24 2.09 -57.06
N VAL A 332 -46.32 3.08 -56.17
CA VAL A 332 -45.23 3.45 -55.27
C VAL A 332 -45.62 2.96 -53.89
N GLU A 333 -44.91 1.97 -53.35
CA GLU A 333 -45.17 1.42 -52.03
C GLU A 333 -43.84 1.12 -51.32
N GLY A 334 -43.61 1.76 -50.17
CA GLY A 334 -42.42 1.50 -49.34
C GLY A 334 -41.09 1.71 -50.09
N GLY A 335 -41.00 2.69 -50.97
CA GLY A 335 -39.81 2.96 -51.79
C GLY A 335 -39.59 1.99 -52.96
N ARG A 336 -40.47 1.00 -53.16
CA ARG A 336 -40.50 0.18 -54.37
C ARG A 336 -41.40 0.82 -55.40
N VAL A 337 -40.95 0.74 -56.64
CA VAL A 337 -41.61 1.30 -57.81
C VAL A 337 -41.97 0.14 -58.72
N LEU A 338 -43.27 -0.16 -58.81
CA LEU A 338 -43.78 -1.14 -59.76
C LEU A 338 -44.38 -0.39 -60.94
N GLU A 339 -43.69 -0.44 -62.08
CA GLU A 339 -44.15 0.16 -63.33
C GLU A 339 -44.92 -0.87 -64.16
N GLY A 340 -46.22 -0.65 -64.28
CA GLY A 340 -47.06 -1.36 -65.23
C GLY A 340 -47.14 -0.54 -66.51
N SER A 341 -46.34 -0.89 -67.53
CA SER A 341 -46.57 -0.27 -68.84
C SER A 341 -47.92 -0.71 -69.37
N ALA A 342 -48.69 0.20 -69.96
CA ALA A 342 -49.99 -0.13 -70.56
C ALA A 342 -49.86 -1.30 -71.55
N ILE A 343 -48.73 -1.41 -72.24
CA ILE A 343 -48.38 -2.49 -73.17
C ILE A 343 -48.17 -3.83 -72.45
N LYS A 344 -47.49 -3.84 -71.29
CA LYS A 344 -47.30 -5.07 -70.48
C LYS A 344 -48.62 -5.56 -69.87
N LEU A 345 -49.49 -4.63 -69.47
CA LEU A 345 -50.81 -4.95 -68.94
C LEU A 345 -51.74 -5.44 -70.03
N LEU A 346 -51.76 -4.81 -71.20
CA LEU A 346 -52.46 -5.30 -72.39
C LEU A 346 -51.98 -6.72 -72.75
N ARG A 347 -50.69 -7.02 -72.63
CA ARG A 347 -50.16 -8.38 -72.81
C ARG A 347 -50.59 -9.38 -71.74
N LEU A 348 -50.71 -8.96 -70.48
CA LEU A 348 -51.21 -9.82 -69.39
C LEU A 348 -52.74 -10.04 -69.50
N PHE A 349 -53.49 -9.00 -69.84
CA PHE A 349 -54.93 -9.05 -70.08
C PHE A 349 -55.27 -9.91 -71.29
N THR A 350 -54.53 -9.78 -72.39
CA THR A 350 -54.69 -10.65 -73.57
C THR A 350 -54.26 -12.09 -73.31
N LYS A 351 -53.40 -12.33 -72.31
CA LYS A 351 -53.05 -13.68 -71.85
C LYS A 351 -54.15 -14.30 -70.99
N SER A 352 -54.71 -13.56 -70.02
CA SER A 352 -55.81 -14.09 -69.20
C SER A 352 -57.11 -14.23 -70.01
N LEU A 353 -57.41 -13.30 -70.92
CA LEU A 353 -58.54 -13.45 -71.87
C LEU A 353 -58.37 -14.68 -72.77
N LYS A 354 -57.14 -15.06 -73.12
CA LYS A 354 -56.89 -16.30 -73.88
C LYS A 354 -57.04 -17.56 -73.04
N GLU A 355 -56.77 -17.49 -71.74
CA GLU A 355 -56.95 -18.61 -70.80
C GLU A 355 -58.42 -18.76 -70.35
N ASP A 356 -59.21 -17.69 -70.34
CA ASP A 356 -60.65 -17.72 -70.04
C ASP A 356 -61.52 -18.05 -71.28
N LEU A 357 -60.97 -17.90 -72.50
CA LEU A 357 -61.62 -18.26 -73.77
C LEU A 357 -61.19 -19.63 -74.33
N SER A 358 -60.29 -20.34 -73.63
CA SER A 358 -59.88 -21.72 -73.89
C SER A 358 -60.41 -22.65 -72.81
#